data_AF-A0A7W2KBV8-F1
#
_entry.id   AF-A0A7W2KBV8-F1
#
_cell.length_a   1.000
_cell.length_b   1.000
_cell.length_c   1.000
_cell.angle_alpha   90.00
_cell.angle_beta   90.00
_cell.angle_gamma   90.00
#
_symmetry.space_group_name_H-M   'P 1'
#
loop_
_entity.id
_entity.type
_entity.pdbx_description
1 polymer ?
#
loop_
_entity_poly.entity_id
_entity_poly.type
_entity_poly.pdbx_seq_one_letter_code
_entity_poly.pdbx_strand_id
1 'polypeptide(L)' 'MSIQEMLGALIERGFSQRAIAERVGVTQPTIYRATKGAAVRYEVGKAIETFYEEQVVGNKYTKDR' A
#
# COMPACT_ATOMS: atom_id res chain seq x y z
N MET A 1 -10.42 -2.55 5.15
CA MET A 1 -10.31 -2.20 3.71
C MET A 1 -9.62 -3.34 2.99
N SER A 2 -9.99 -3.60 1.74
CA SER A 2 -9.27 -4.47 0.83
C SER A 2 -7.97 -3.81 0.36
N ILE A 3 -7.05 -4.61 -0.18
CA ILE A 3 -5.81 -4.10 -0.79
C ILE A 3 -6.09 -3.10 -1.91
N GLN A 4 -7.12 -3.35 -2.72
CA GLN A 4 -7.51 -2.46 -3.81
C GLN A 4 -7.93 -1.08 -3.28
N GLU A 5 -8.75 -1.05 -2.22
CA GLU A 5 -9.20 0.21 -1.59
C GLU A 5 -8.04 0.96 -0.93
N MET A 6 -7.13 0.26 -0.25
CA MET A 6 -5.94 0.87 0.36
C MET A 6 -5.03 1.51 -0.68
N LEU A 7 -4.79 0.81 -1.79
CA LEU A 7 -4.03 1.35 -2.92
C LEU A 7 -4.71 2.55 -3.56
N GLY A 8 -6.05 2.53 -3.68
CA GLY A 8 -6.84 3.67 -4.14
C GLY A 8 -6.61 4.91 -3.28
N ALA A 9 -6.73 4.77 -1.96
CA ALA A 9 -6.51 5.87 -1.02
C ALA A 9 -5.08 6.42 -1.05
N LEU A 10 -4.07 5.57 -1.23
CA LEU A 10 -2.67 5.99 -1.42
C LEU A 10 -2.51 6.78 -2.73
N ILE A 11 -3.14 6.34 -3.82
CA ILE A 11 -3.08 7.06 -5.11
C ILE A 11 -3.77 8.42 -5.00
N GLU A 12 -4.92 8.51 -4.32
CA GLU A 12 -5.63 9.77 -4.06
C GLU A 12 -4.79 10.76 -3.24
N ARG A 13 -3.90 10.26 -2.38
CA ARG A 13 -2.90 11.07 -1.64
C ARG A 13 -1.70 11.50 -2.50
N GLY A 14 -1.65 11.13 -3.78
CA GLY A 14 -0.61 11.53 -4.71
C GLY A 14 0.54 10.53 -4.85
N PHE A 15 0.47 9.36 -4.22
CA PHE A 15 1.50 8.33 -4.43
C PHE A 15 1.34 7.67 -5.80
N SER A 16 2.41 7.70 -6.60
CA SER A 16 2.43 6.94 -7.86
C SER A 16 2.50 5.43 -7.60
N GLN A 17 1.97 4.62 -8.52
CA GLN A 17 2.08 3.16 -8.42
C GLN A 17 3.54 2.67 -8.34
N ARG A 18 4.48 3.39 -8.98
CA ARG A 18 5.91 3.08 -8.89
C ARG A 18 6.45 3.34 -7.49
N ALA A 19 6.10 4.49 -6.89
CA ALA A 19 6.52 4.82 -5.52
C ALA A 19 5.96 3.80 -4.51
N ILE A 20 4.71 3.38 -4.66
CA ILE A 20 4.11 2.32 -3.83
C ILE A 20 4.87 1.01 -4.00
N ALA A 21 5.17 0.63 -5.25
CA ALA A 21 5.88 -0.61 -5.56
C ALA A 21 7.27 -0.65 -4.91
N GLU A 22 8.03 0.44 -5.02
CA GLU A 22 9.32 0.61 -4.36
C GLU A 22 9.20 0.50 -2.84
N ARG A 23 8.20 1.15 -2.24
CA ARG A 23 7.97 1.13 -0.78
C ARG A 23 7.66 -0.25 -0.23
N VAL A 24 6.94 -1.08 -0.99
CA VAL A 24 6.47 -2.41 -0.57
C VAL A 24 7.27 -3.57 -1.16
N GLY A 25 8.36 -3.28 -1.90
CA GLY A 25 9.30 -4.29 -2.39
C GLY A 25 8.80 -5.13 -3.56
N VAL A 26 7.96 -4.57 -4.44
CA VAL A 26 7.44 -5.26 -5.63
C VAL A 26 7.62 -4.41 -6.89
N THR A 27 7.18 -4.92 -8.03
CA THR A 27 7.20 -4.19 -9.30
C THR A 27 5.92 -3.37 -9.51
N GLN A 28 6.01 -2.27 -10.25
CA GLN A 28 4.83 -1.45 -10.60
C GLN A 28 3.71 -2.27 -11.27
N PRO A 29 3.97 -3.21 -12.21
CA PRO A 29 2.92 -4.06 -12.77
C PRO A 29 2.17 -4.91 -11.72
N THR A 30 2.83 -5.28 -10.62
CA THR A 30 2.19 -5.98 -9.51
C THR A 30 1.18 -5.07 -8.80
N ILE A 31 1.57 -3.81 -8.53
CA ILE A 31 0.65 -2.80 -7.98
C ILE A 31 -0.48 -2.52 -8.95
N TYR A 32 -0.21 -2.33 -10.25
CA TYR A 32 -1.24 -2.12 -11.26
C TYR A 32 -2.30 -3.22 -11.23
N ARG A 33 -1.91 -4.51 -11.27
CA ARG A 33 -2.86 -5.63 -11.19
C ARG A 33 -3.63 -5.63 -9.87
N ALA A 34 -2.98 -5.33 -8.75
CA ALA A 34 -3.63 -5.23 -7.45
C ALA A 34 -4.68 -4.09 -7.41
N THR A 35 -4.43 -2.95 -8.06
CA THR A 35 -5.45 -1.88 -8.21
C THR A 35 -6.65 -2.31 -9.07
N LYS A 36 -6.52 -3.40 -9.84
CA LYS A 36 -7.61 -4.04 -10.59
C LYS A 36 -8.24 -5.22 -9.84
N GLY A 37 -7.92 -5.40 -8.57
CA GLY A 37 -8.49 -6.46 -7.71
C GLY A 37 -7.77 -7.80 -7.79
N ALA A 38 -6.60 -7.88 -8.45
CA ALA A 38 -5.82 -9.12 -8.43
C ALA A 38 -5.31 -9.40 -7.01
N ALA A 39 -5.38 -10.67 -6.60
CA ALA A 39 -4.82 -11.11 -5.33
C ALA A 39 -3.29 -10.88 -5.29
N VAL A 40 -2.80 -10.55 -4.11
CA VAL A 40 -1.36 -10.43 -3.82
C VAL A 40 -0.97 -11.46 -2.77
N ARG A 41 0.33 -11.76 -2.69
CA ARG A 41 0.87 -12.57 -1.59
C ARG A 41 0.62 -11.86 -0.26
N TYR A 42 0.49 -12.65 0.80
CA TYR A 42 0.22 -12.14 2.15
C TYR A 42 1.21 -11.04 2.59
N GLU A 43 2.51 -11.28 2.38
CA GLU A 43 3.58 -10.33 2.74
C GLU A 43 3.42 -8.98 2.03
N VAL A 44 3.06 -9.00 0.75
CA VAL A 44 2.80 -7.79 -0.05
C VAL A 44 1.54 -7.09 0.45
N GLY A 45 0.49 -7.85 0.76
CA GLY A 45 -0.73 -7.31 1.34
C GLY A 45 -0.48 -6.59 2.67
N LYS A 46 0.31 -7.21 3.56
CA LYS A 46 0.66 -6.61 4.84
C LYS A 46 1.53 -5.36 4.68
N ALA A 47 2.48 -5.38 3.75
CA ALA A 47 3.29 -4.19 3.45
C ALA A 47 2.45 -3.01 2.93
N ILE A 48 1.44 -3.29 2.09
CA ILE A 48 0.50 -2.28 1.61
C ILE A 48 -0.36 -1.73 2.77
N GLU A 49 -0.88 -2.62 3.63
CA GLU A 49 -1.66 -2.22 4.80
C GLU A 49 -0.86 -1.31 5.73
N THR A 50 0.39 -1.69 6.06
CA THR A 50 1.28 -0.86 6.88
C THR A 50 1.54 0.50 6.23
N PHE A 51 1.81 0.54 4.92
CA PHE A 51 2.02 1.81 4.24
C PHE A 51 0.76 2.68 4.21
N TYR A 52 -0.42 2.09 4.02
CA TYR A 52 -1.70 2.79 4.13
C TYR A 52 -1.92 3.37 5.53
N GLU A 53 -1.65 2.60 6.60
CA GLU A 53 -1.78 3.07 7.98
C GLU A 53 -0.86 4.26 8.29
N GLU A 54 0.40 4.18 7.85
CA GLU A 54 1.40 5.25 8.00
C GLU A 54 0.96 6.55 7.33
N GLN A 55 0.39 6.47 6.13
CA GLN A 55 0.12 7.66 5.30
C GLN A 55 -1.30 8.20 5.43
N VAL A 56 -2.29 7.36 5.71
CA VAL A 56 -3.71 7.75 5.64
C VAL A 56 -4.35 7.86 7.01
N VAL A 57 -4.12 6.88 7.89
CA VAL A 57 -4.76 6.82 9.20
C VAL A 57 -4.04 7.69 10.24
N GLY A 58 -2.72 7.88 10.07
CA GLY A 58 -1.89 8.57 11.06
C GLY A 58 -1.51 7.61 12.19
N ASN A 59 -0.21 7.48 12.42
CA ASN A 59 0.38 6.43 13.23
C ASN A 59 -0.21 6.33 14.65
N LYS A 60 -0.87 5.20 14.99
CA LYS A 60 -1.23 4.80 16.36
C LYS A 60 -0.08 4.12 17.12
N TYR A 61 1.09 3.95 16.48
CA TYR A 61 2.26 3.30 17.06
C TYR A 61 3.53 4.15 16.84
N THR A 62 3.54 5.38 17.34
CA THR A 62 4.79 5.94 17.88
C THR A 62 5.08 5.17 19.15
N LYS A 63 5.73 4.00 19.03
CA LYS A 63 6.41 3.39 20.17
C LYS A 63 7.75 4.10 20.26
N ASP A 64 7.90 4.88 21.33
CA ASP A 64 9.10 5.60 21.73
C ASP A 64 10.41 4.95 21.22
N ARG A 65 11.22 5.78 20.56
CA ARG A 65 12.67 5.63 20.53
C ARG A 65 13.28 6.98 20.79
#